data_AF-A0A535SA74-F1
#
_entry.id   AF-A0A535SA74-F1
#
_cell.length_a   1.000
_cell.length_b   1.000
_cell.length_c   1.000
_cell.angle_alpha   90.00
_cell.angle_beta   90.00
_cell.angle_gamma   90.00
#
_symmetry.space_group_name_H-M   'P 1'
#
loop_
_entity.id
_entity.type
_entity.pdbx_description
1 polymer ?
#
loop_
_entity_poly.entity_id
_entity_poly.type
_entity_poly.pdbx_seq_one_letter_code
_entity_poly.pdbx_strand_id
1 'polypeptide(L)' 'MPMHKRKEKKPGHEMQQLLLTVAQAAVVSGVHRSTVYDLMKYEGLPMVSLGGRRGTRILLTSLHQWMKERESCSIP' A
#
# COMPACT_ATOMS: atom_id res chain seq x y z
N MET A 1 -27.44 -14.32 -28.31
CA MET A 1 -26.88 -12.96 -28.37
C MET A 1 -25.55 -12.95 -27.61
N PRO A 2 -24.41 -12.56 -28.19
CA PRO A 2 -23.16 -12.48 -27.44
C PRO A 2 -23.17 -11.23 -26.55
N MET A 3 -23.07 -11.44 -25.24
CA MET A 3 -22.93 -10.37 -24.25
C MET A 3 -21.51 -9.82 -24.35
N HIS A 4 -21.37 -8.64 -24.96
CA HIS A 4 -20.10 -7.92 -25.00
C HIS A 4 -19.60 -7.72 -23.56
N LYS A 5 -18.42 -8.29 -23.27
CA LYS A 5 -17.68 -8.05 -22.02
C LYS A 5 -17.48 -6.54 -21.88
N ARG A 6 -18.26 -5.91 -21.01
CA ARG A 6 -18.13 -4.50 -20.65
C ARG A 6 -16.73 -4.33 -20.04
N LYS A 7 -15.77 -3.84 -20.84
CA LYS A 7 -14.48 -3.36 -20.31
C LYS A 7 -14.82 -2.20 -19.37
N GLU A 8 -14.76 -2.44 -18.07
CA GLU A 8 -14.70 -1.39 -17.07
C GLU A 8 -13.49 -0.52 -17.40
N LYS A 9 -13.73 0.63 -18.04
CA LYS A 9 -12.75 1.71 -18.12
C LYS A 9 -12.59 2.21 -16.69
N LYS A 10 -11.54 1.77 -15.99
CA LYS A 10 -11.17 2.25 -14.63
C LYS A 10 -10.93 3.77 -14.69
N PRO A 11 -11.81 4.63 -14.16
CA PRO A 11 -11.50 6.03 -13.97
C PRO A 11 -10.90 6.14 -12.57
N GLY A 12 -9.58 6.29 -12.46
CA GLY A 12 -8.93 6.44 -11.16
C GLY A 12 -7.44 6.10 -11.08
N HIS A 13 -6.73 6.06 -12.20
CA HIS A 13 -5.31 5.67 -12.20
C HIS A 13 -4.44 6.62 -11.37
N GLU A 14 -4.79 7.91 -11.28
CA GLU A 14 -3.99 8.89 -10.54
C GLU A 14 -4.24 8.87 -9.02
N MET A 15 -5.48 8.74 -8.55
CA MET A 15 -5.73 8.57 -7.11
C MET A 15 -5.27 7.19 -6.58
N GLN A 16 -5.21 6.17 -7.46
CA GLN A 16 -4.67 4.84 -7.12
C GLN A 16 -3.15 4.85 -6.89
N GLN A 17 -2.43 5.86 -7.37
CA GLN A 17 -1.00 6.01 -7.09
C GLN A 17 -0.72 6.50 -5.66
N LEU A 18 -1.70 7.17 -5.04
CA LEU A 18 -1.54 7.66 -3.67
C LEU A 18 -1.81 6.57 -2.62
N LEU A 19 -2.75 5.65 -2.90
CA LEU A 19 -3.18 4.59 -1.97
C LEU A 19 -2.79 3.20 -2.47
N LEU A 20 -1.68 2.69 -1.94
CA LEU A 20 -1.15 1.37 -2.24
C LEU A 20 -1.92 0.26 -1.52
N THR A 21 -2.15 -0.85 -2.19
CA THR A 21 -2.44 -2.13 -1.52
C THR A 21 -1.19 -2.67 -0.81
N VAL A 22 -1.36 -3.61 0.12
CA VAL A 22 -0.23 -4.32 0.77
C VAL A 22 0.75 -4.91 -0.26
N ALA A 23 0.22 -5.46 -1.35
CA ALA A 23 1.03 -6.02 -2.42
C ALA A 23 1.85 -4.96 -3.16
N GLN A 24 1.28 -3.77 -3.40
CA GLN A 24 2.00 -2.67 -4.03
C GLN A 24 3.03 -2.05 -3.08
N ALA A 25 2.69 -1.89 -1.81
CA ALA A 25 3.63 -1.42 -0.80
C ALA A 25 4.85 -2.34 -0.66
N ALA A 26 4.64 -3.65 -0.69
CA ALA A 26 5.73 -4.62 -0.71
C ALA A 26 6.69 -4.41 -1.88
N VAL A 27 6.15 -4.15 -3.08
CA VAL A 27 6.96 -3.86 -4.28
C VAL A 27 7.72 -2.54 -4.14
N VAL A 28 7.06 -1.48 -3.65
CA VAL A 28 7.67 -0.15 -3.47
C VAL A 28 8.77 -0.18 -2.41
N SER A 29 8.55 -0.88 -1.30
CA SER A 29 9.52 -1.00 -0.20
C SER A 29 10.58 -2.08 -0.45
N GLY A 30 10.48 -2.87 -1.52
CA GLY A 30 11.42 -3.96 -1.81
C GLY A 30 11.39 -5.12 -0.80
N VAL A 31 10.29 -5.28 -0.05
CA VAL A 31 10.15 -6.32 0.99
C VAL A 31 9.06 -7.33 0.65
N HIS A 32 8.98 -8.42 1.41
CA HIS A 32 7.92 -9.41 1.23
C HIS A 32 6.59 -8.93 1.84
N ARG A 33 5.45 -9.43 1.33
CA ARG A 33 4.11 -9.05 1.83
C ARG A 33 3.92 -9.38 3.30
N SER A 34 4.49 -10.48 3.79
CA SER A 34 4.45 -10.85 5.21
C SER A 34 5.14 -9.78 6.06
N THR A 35 6.30 -9.30 5.62
CA THR A 35 7.01 -8.21 6.27
C THR A 35 6.12 -6.98 6.35
N VAL A 36 5.43 -6.59 5.27
CA VAL A 36 4.50 -5.44 5.35
C VAL A 36 3.40 -5.66 6.39
N TYR A 37 2.85 -6.87 6.53
CA TYR A 37 1.89 -7.17 7.60
C TYR A 37 2.50 -7.09 9.00
N ASP A 38 3.73 -7.54 9.17
CA ASP A 38 4.47 -7.41 10.42
C ASP A 38 4.74 -5.93 10.74
N LEU A 39 5.09 -5.14 9.73
CA LEU A 39 5.29 -3.69 9.88
C LEU A 39 3.99 -2.98 10.28
N MET A 40 2.85 -3.40 9.74
CA MET A 40 1.55 -2.88 10.18
C MET A 40 1.21 -3.28 11.61
N LYS A 41 1.52 -4.52 12.01
CA LYS A 41 1.09 -5.08 13.29
C LYS A 41 1.97 -4.66 14.46
N TYR A 42 3.29 -4.68 14.27
CA TYR A 42 4.27 -4.49 15.34
C TYR A 42 4.95 -3.14 15.29
N GLU A 43 5.07 -2.56 14.09
CA GLU A 43 5.93 -1.41 13.84
C GLU A 43 5.13 -0.12 13.55
N GLY A 44 3.80 -0.22 13.54
CA GLY A 44 2.88 0.91 13.42
C GLY A 44 2.86 1.57 12.04
N LEU A 45 3.11 0.80 10.97
CA LEU A 45 3.05 1.34 9.61
C LEU A 45 1.68 2.01 9.34
N PRO A 46 1.66 3.31 8.93
CA PRO A 46 0.42 4.04 8.75
C PRO A 46 -0.42 3.44 7.62
N MET A 47 -1.63 3.00 7.96
CA MET A 47 -2.59 2.40 7.03
C MET A 47 -3.99 2.97 7.22
N VAL A 48 -4.75 2.99 6.12
CA VAL A 48 -6.16 3.38 6.08
C VAL A 48 -7.00 2.15 5.76
N SER A 49 -8.01 1.86 6.58
CA SER A 49 -8.91 0.72 6.37
C SER A 49 -10.20 1.18 5.68
N LEU A 50 -10.37 0.82 4.40
CA LEU A 50 -11.57 1.12 3.62
C LEU A 50 -12.59 -0.03 3.67
N GLY A 51 -13.14 -0.31 4.86
CA GLY A 51 -14.20 -1.32 5.02
C GLY A 51 -13.73 -2.75 5.28
N GLY A 52 -12.74 -2.92 6.18
CA GLY A 52 -12.29 -4.23 6.67
C GLY A 52 -10.91 -4.65 6.15
N ARG A 53 -10.44 -5.85 6.53
CA ARG A 53 -9.05 -6.32 6.27
C ARG A 53 -8.64 -6.36 4.80
N ARG A 54 -9.59 -6.50 3.87
CA ARG A 54 -9.33 -6.49 2.40
C ARG A 54 -9.29 -5.07 1.82
N GLY A 55 -9.80 -4.09 2.57
CA GLY A 55 -9.81 -2.67 2.24
C GLY A 55 -8.59 -1.90 2.76
N THR A 56 -7.59 -2.57 3.35
CA THR A 56 -6.38 -1.91 3.83
C THR A 56 -5.61 -1.27 2.69
N ARG A 57 -5.30 0.02 2.84
CA ARG A 57 -4.49 0.82 1.94
C ARG A 57 -3.39 1.53 2.72
N ILE A 58 -2.28 1.77 2.06
CA ILE A 58 -1.13 2.51 2.61
C ILE A 58 -0.95 3.75 1.74
N LEU A 59 -0.82 4.91 2.36
CA LEU A 59 -0.50 6.13 1.62
C LEU A 59 0.97 6.08 1.20
N LEU A 60 1.26 6.25 -0.10
CA LEU A 60 2.62 6.18 -0.64
C LEU A 60 3.57 7.18 0.05
N THR A 61 3.11 8.42 0.26
CA THR A 61 3.90 9.46 0.93
C THR A 61 4.22 9.10 2.37
N SER A 62 3.25 8.57 3.11
CA SER A 62 3.45 8.10 4.49
C SER A 62 4.40 6.91 4.56
N LEU A 63 4.33 5.97 3.60
CA LEU A 63 5.27 4.85 3.50
C LEU A 63 6.71 5.34 3.31
N HIS A 64 6.94 6.25 2.36
CA HIS A 64 8.26 6.83 2.12
C HIS A 64 8.78 7.59 3.33
N GLN A 65 7.95 8.42 3.96
CA GLN A 65 8.34 9.18 5.15
C GLN A 65 8.72 8.24 6.30
N TRP A 66 7.89 7.25 6.58
CA TRP A 66 8.12 6.27 7.63
C TRP A 66 9.40 5.45 7.39
N MET A 67 9.67 5.05 6.14
CA MET A 67 10.93 4.39 5.79
C MET A 67 12.13 5.30 6.03
N LYS A 68 12.04 6.56 5.61
CA LYS A 68 13.11 7.55 5.80
C LYS A 68 13.40 7.83 7.28
N GLU A 69 12.37 7.92 8.11
CA GLU A 69 12.51 8.08 9.57
C GLU A 69 13.27 6.91 10.21
N ARG A 70 13.11 5.70 9.67
CA ARG A 70 13.75 4.48 10.17
C ARG A 70 15.18 4.29 9.69
N GLU A 71 15.45 4.62 8.43
CA GLU A 71 16.81 4.70 7.91
C GLU A 71 17.62 5.75 8.69
N SER A 72 16.98 6.87 9.08
CA SER A 72 17.61 7.93 9.86
C SER A 72 17.86 7.56 11.33
N CYS A 73 17.17 6.55 11.85
CA CYS A 73 17.36 6.03 13.22
C CYS A 73 18.43 4.91 13.26
N SER A 74 19.00 4.55 12.12
CA SER A 74 19.99 3.47 11.98
C SER A 74 21.43 4.00 11.82
N ILE A 75 21.85 5.08 12.50
CA ILE A 75 23.29 5.44 12.63
C ILE A 75 23.49 6.17 13.97
N PRO A 76 24.55 5.88 14.76
CA PRO A 76 25.80 5.20 14.40
C PRO A 76 25.99 3.78 14.95
#